data_AF-A0A936WAQ6-F1
#
_entry.id   AF-A0A936WAQ6-F1
#
_cell.length_a   1.000
_cell.length_b   1.000
_cell.length_c   1.000
_cell.angle_alpha   90.00
_cell.angle_beta   90.00
_cell.angle_gamma   90.00
#
_symmetry.space_group_name_H-M   'P 1'
#
loop_
_entity.id
_entity.type
_entity.pdbx_description
1 polymer ?
#
loop_
_entity_poly.entity_id
_entity_poly.type
_entity_poly.pdbx_seq_one_letter_code
_entity_poly.pdbx_strand_id
1 'polypeptide(L)'
;MRLPTLERPWIWILLTIAVAVAAIVVAFVQYRRAEMLGISKYMETEYEPVRNIMIIRWKKDHSLANVTYDLNGDLHADSIVHYGSNGTVAFIERDADFDGRIEELFMFNRKGELIIRQLDTDEDRYTNEMFEYFKDSIVHYNDRNEDGHFMLDELVSATLRTDRNAEY
;
A
#
# COMPACT_ATOMS: atom_id res chain seq x y z
N MET A 1 2.72 36.14 -37.88
CA MET A 1 3.14 36.72 -36.59
C MET A 1 4.66 36.63 -36.50
N ARG A 2 5.37 37.77 -36.52
CA ARG A 2 6.82 37.79 -36.26
C ARG A 2 7.01 37.74 -34.74
N LEU A 3 7.74 36.75 -34.23
CA LEU A 3 8.16 36.73 -32.83
C LEU A 3 8.99 38.00 -32.55
N PRO A 4 8.83 38.65 -31.38
CA PRO A 4 9.63 39.82 -31.05
C PRO A 4 11.10 39.39 -30.97
N THR A 5 11.90 39.83 -31.94
CA THR A 5 13.34 39.63 -31.93
C THR A 5 13.93 40.59 -30.91
N LEU A 6 14.23 40.10 -29.70
CA LEU A 6 15.08 40.84 -28.77
C LEU A 6 16.40 41.15 -29.49
N GLU A 7 16.78 42.43 -29.54
CA GLU A 7 17.96 42.95 -30.26
C GLU A 7 19.31 42.41 -29.75
N ARG A 8 19.29 41.60 -28.69
CA ARG A 8 20.47 41.18 -27.95
C ARG A 8 20.43 39.66 -27.71
N PRO A 9 21.16 38.86 -28.52
CA PRO A 9 21.12 37.39 -28.46
C PRO A 9 21.60 36.82 -27.11
N TRP A 10 22.40 37.56 -26.34
CA TRP A 10 22.83 37.15 -25.00
C TRP A 10 21.67 37.09 -23.99
N ILE A 11 20.56 37.79 -24.22
CA ILE A 11 19.38 37.71 -23.33
C ILE A 11 18.74 36.31 -23.41
N TRP A 12 18.73 35.68 -24.58
CA TRP A 12 18.27 34.30 -24.73
C TRP A 12 19.16 33.32 -23.99
N ILE A 13 20.48 33.53 -23.98
CA ILE A 13 21.44 32.71 -23.24
C ILE A 13 21.21 32.84 -21.73
N LEU A 14 20.97 34.06 -21.23
CA LEU A 14 20.66 34.25 -19.81
C LEU A 14 19.32 33.62 -19.41
N LEU A 15 18.30 33.70 -20.27
CA LEU A 15 17.00 33.07 -20.04
C LEU A 15 17.11 31.54 -20.00
N THR A 16 17.87 30.92 -20.91
CA THR A 16 18.05 29.47 -20.90
C THR A 16 18.85 29.00 -19.69
N ILE A 17 19.89 29.73 -19.29
CA ILE A 17 20.64 29.46 -18.05
C ILE A 17 19.72 29.58 -16.83
N ALA A 18 18.89 30.62 -16.76
CA ALA A 18 17.96 30.81 -15.64
C ALA A 18 16.95 29.66 -15.53
N VAL A 19 16.40 29.19 -16.66
CA VAL A 19 15.48 28.03 -16.69
C VAL A 19 16.20 26.74 -16.27
N ALA A 20 17.43 26.52 -16.74
CA ALA A 20 18.23 25.35 -16.36
C ALA A 20 18.55 25.35 -14.85
N VAL A 21 18.94 26.50 -14.30
CA VAL A 21 19.18 26.66 -12.86
C VAL A 21 17.91 26.41 -12.05
N ALA A 22 16.76 26.93 -12.48
CA ALA A 22 15.49 26.66 -11.82
C ALA A 22 15.12 25.17 -11.82
N ALA A 23 15.34 24.47 -12.93
CA ALA A 23 15.11 23.02 -13.03
C ALA A 23 16.05 22.23 -12.09
N ILE A 24 17.32 22.60 -12.01
CA ILE A 24 18.30 21.99 -11.10
C ILE A 24 17.90 22.23 -9.63
N VAL A 25 17.48 23.44 -9.29
CA VAL A 25 17.02 23.78 -7.93
C VAL A 25 15.77 22.99 -7.58
N VAL A 26 14.80 22.87 -8.48
CA VAL A 26 13.61 22.04 -8.26
C VAL A 26 14.00 20.58 -8.07
N ALA A 27 14.87 20.02 -8.91
CA ALA A 27 15.34 18.64 -8.77
C ALA A 27 16.08 18.41 -7.44
N PHE A 28 16.91 19.36 -7.03
CA PHE A 28 17.62 19.31 -5.75
C PHE A 28 16.67 19.38 -4.56
N VAL A 29 15.66 20.26 -4.59
CA VAL A 29 14.65 20.37 -3.54
C VAL A 29 13.82 19.07 -3.45
N GLN A 30 13.43 18.49 -4.57
CA GLN A 30 12.72 17.20 -4.60
C GLN A 30 13.59 16.08 -4.02
N TYR A 31 14.87 16.02 -4.39
CA TYR A 31 15.84 15.05 -3.88
C TYR A 31 16.02 15.15 -2.35
N ARG A 32 16.25 16.36 -1.83
CA ARG A 32 16.41 16.59 -0.37
C ARG A 32 15.14 16.29 0.41
N ARG A 33 13.97 16.49 -0.20
CA ARG A 33 12.68 16.13 0.41
C ARG A 33 12.50 14.61 0.49
N ALA A 34 12.97 13.85 -0.50
CA ALA A 34 12.98 12.39 -0.47
C ALA A 34 13.93 11.82 0.61
N GLU A 35 15.08 12.47 0.82
CA GLU A 35 16.03 12.11 1.89
C GLU A 35 15.43 12.32 3.30
N MET A 36 14.69 13.42 3.51
CA MET A 36 13.97 13.70 4.77
C MET A 36 12.81 12.72 5.04
N LEU A 37 12.28 12.07 4.00
CA LEU A 37 11.26 11.03 4.11
C LEU A 37 11.86 9.62 4.26
N GLY A 38 13.19 9.50 4.38
CA GLY A 38 13.88 8.23 4.64
C GLY A 38 14.11 7.34 3.41
N ILE A 39 13.97 7.88 2.20
CA ILE A 39 13.97 7.10 0.94
C ILE A 39 15.40 6.84 0.39
N SER A 40 16.44 7.51 0.90
CA SER A 40 17.75 7.60 0.23
C SER A 40 18.74 6.45 0.45
N LYS A 41 18.43 5.41 1.26
CA LYS A 41 19.44 4.42 1.67
C LYS A 41 19.67 3.26 0.68
N TYR A 42 18.85 3.10 -0.37
CA TYR A 42 18.86 1.88 -1.20
C TYR A 42 19.30 2.08 -2.66
N MET A 43 20.03 3.16 -2.96
CA MET A 43 20.27 3.61 -4.32
C MET A 43 21.74 3.57 -4.73
N GLU A 44 22.36 2.38 -4.70
CA GLU A 44 23.59 2.15 -5.48
C GLU A 44 23.87 0.65 -5.64
N THR A 45 23.24 0.03 -6.63
CA THR A 45 23.78 -1.00 -7.54
C THR A 45 22.61 -1.56 -8.35
N GLU A 46 22.60 -1.27 -9.67
CA GLU A 46 21.60 -1.77 -10.64
C GLU A 46 20.15 -1.28 -10.41
N TYR A 47 19.91 0.01 -10.66
CA TYR A 47 18.58 0.61 -10.54
C TYR A 47 17.73 0.37 -11.80
N GLU A 48 17.04 -0.76 -11.87
CA GLU A 48 15.74 -0.79 -12.53
C GLU A 48 14.72 -0.28 -11.50
N PRO A 49 14.10 0.90 -11.67
CA PRO A 49 13.10 1.37 -10.73
C PRO A 49 11.88 0.47 -10.84
N VAL A 50 11.80 -0.53 -9.96
CA VAL A 50 10.50 -1.00 -9.48
C VAL A 50 9.82 0.24 -8.92
N ARG A 51 8.91 0.80 -9.73
CA ARG A 51 8.18 1.99 -9.37
C ARG A 51 7.16 1.54 -8.36
N ASN A 52 7.48 1.70 -7.08
CA ASN A 52 6.45 1.47 -6.08
C ASN A 52 5.42 2.61 -6.23
N ILE A 53 4.22 2.30 -6.72
CA ILE A 53 3.16 3.29 -6.95
C ILE A 53 2.27 3.32 -5.71
N MET A 54 2.11 4.50 -5.13
CA MET A 54 1.12 4.75 -4.09
C MET A 54 -0.01 5.61 -4.67
N ILE A 55 -1.23 5.08 -4.67
CA ILE A 55 -2.44 5.79 -5.13
C ILE A 55 -3.32 6.08 -3.92
N ILE A 56 -3.61 7.36 -3.68
CA ILE A 56 -4.51 7.79 -2.59
C ILE A 56 -5.85 8.19 -3.19
N ARG A 57 -6.95 7.60 -2.72
CA ARG A 57 -8.31 8.00 -3.10
C ARG A 57 -9.05 8.63 -1.92
N TRP A 58 -9.79 9.69 -2.22
CA TRP A 58 -10.59 10.44 -1.27
C TRP A 58 -12.08 10.27 -1.57
N LYS A 59 -12.92 10.30 -0.54
CA LYS A 59 -14.38 10.36 -0.66
C LYS A 59 -14.83 11.78 -1.00
N LYS A 60 -16.11 11.95 -1.37
CA LYS A 60 -16.70 13.27 -1.70
C LYS A 60 -16.65 14.27 -0.55
N ASP A 61 -16.65 13.78 0.69
CA ASP A 61 -16.55 14.59 1.92
C ASP A 61 -15.10 14.91 2.31
N HIS A 62 -14.12 14.58 1.45
CA HIS A 62 -12.68 14.69 1.68
C HIS A 62 -12.14 13.78 2.80
N SER A 63 -12.91 12.79 3.26
CA SER A 63 -12.35 11.73 4.10
C SER A 63 -11.51 10.77 3.24
N LEU A 64 -10.50 10.15 3.84
CA LEU A 64 -9.70 9.13 3.17
C LEU A 64 -10.61 7.93 2.80
N ALA A 65 -10.52 7.45 1.56
CA ALA A 65 -11.26 6.28 1.11
C ALA A 65 -10.38 5.03 1.18
N ASN A 66 -9.33 5.02 0.38
CA ASN A 66 -8.33 3.96 0.38
C ASN A 66 -6.97 4.45 -0.10
N VAL A 67 -5.94 3.65 0.21
CA VAL A 67 -4.58 3.79 -0.31
C VAL A 67 -4.20 2.47 -0.95
N THR A 68 -3.80 2.51 -2.22
CA THR A 68 -3.31 1.35 -2.97
C THR A 68 -1.79 1.44 -3.09
N TYR A 69 -1.13 0.31 -2.90
CA TYR A 69 0.31 0.12 -3.07
C TYR A 69 0.54 -0.90 -4.17
N ASP A 70 1.38 -0.53 -5.11
CA ASP A 70 2.10 -1.40 -6.04
C ASP A 70 3.56 -1.34 -5.55
N LEU A 71 4.14 -2.47 -5.19
CA LEU A 71 5.44 -2.65 -4.56
C LEU A 71 6.41 -3.36 -5.50
N ASN A 72 5.91 -4.08 -6.52
CA ASN A 72 6.70 -4.80 -7.52
C ASN A 72 6.74 -4.09 -8.90
N GLY A 73 6.09 -2.95 -9.05
CA GLY A 73 6.07 -2.09 -10.23
C GLY A 73 5.33 -2.66 -11.44
N ASP A 74 4.45 -3.64 -11.25
CA ASP A 74 3.75 -4.34 -12.35
C ASP A 74 2.40 -3.71 -12.73
N LEU A 75 2.00 -2.63 -12.05
CA LEU A 75 0.73 -1.91 -12.19
C LEU A 75 -0.51 -2.65 -11.64
N HIS A 76 -0.34 -3.78 -10.96
CA HIS A 76 -1.35 -4.40 -10.11
C HIS A 76 -1.22 -3.90 -8.67
N ALA A 77 -2.26 -4.18 -7.88
CA ALA A 77 -2.36 -3.68 -6.53
C ALA A 77 -1.88 -4.76 -5.56
N ASP A 78 -0.73 -4.55 -4.95
CA ASP A 78 -0.15 -5.49 -3.99
C ASP A 78 -0.78 -5.36 -2.62
N SER A 79 -1.24 -4.15 -2.28
CA SER A 79 -2.03 -3.94 -1.07
C SER A 79 -2.99 -2.78 -1.22
N ILE A 80 -4.19 -2.95 -0.69
CA ILE A 80 -5.20 -1.89 -0.64
C ILE A 80 -5.68 -1.72 0.80
N VAL A 81 -5.43 -0.53 1.37
CA VAL A 81 -5.84 -0.16 2.73
C VAL A 81 -7.12 0.65 2.66
N HIS A 82 -8.19 0.17 3.27
CA HIS A 82 -9.49 0.84 3.29
C HIS A 82 -9.76 1.53 4.62
N TYR A 83 -10.27 2.76 4.57
CA TYR A 83 -10.52 3.58 5.75
C TYR A 83 -12.00 3.75 6.06
N GLY A 84 -12.34 3.53 7.33
CA GLY A 84 -13.67 3.75 7.90
C GLY A 84 -14.04 5.23 7.97
N SER A 85 -15.30 5.52 8.31
CA SER A 85 -15.79 6.91 8.46
C SER A 85 -15.13 7.67 9.62
N ASN A 86 -14.58 6.96 10.60
CA ASN A 86 -13.80 7.50 11.71
C ASN A 86 -12.31 7.74 11.34
N GLY A 87 -11.89 7.44 10.11
CA GLY A 87 -10.51 7.58 9.65
C GLY A 87 -9.56 6.48 10.14
N THR A 88 -10.05 5.44 10.83
CA THR A 88 -9.24 4.26 11.14
C THR A 88 -9.25 3.28 9.97
N VAL A 89 -8.24 2.42 9.90
CA VAL A 89 -8.24 1.29 8.96
C VAL A 89 -9.44 0.40 9.29
N ALA A 90 -10.20 0.03 8.26
CA ALA A 90 -11.34 -0.88 8.36
C ALA A 90 -10.94 -2.27 7.89
N PHE A 91 -10.29 -2.37 6.73
CA PHE A 91 -9.71 -3.61 6.23
C PHE A 91 -8.54 -3.37 5.29
N ILE A 92 -7.71 -4.39 5.08
CA ILE A 92 -6.58 -4.41 4.16
C ILE A 92 -6.69 -5.65 3.28
N GLU A 93 -6.63 -5.45 1.98
CA GLU A 93 -6.44 -6.49 0.97
C GLU A 93 -4.94 -6.57 0.64
N ARG A 94 -4.41 -7.78 0.46
CA ARG A 94 -3.01 -8.00 0.07
C ARG A 94 -2.90 -9.14 -0.93
N ASP A 95 -2.16 -8.85 -2.00
CA ASP A 95 -1.52 -9.79 -2.91
C ASP A 95 -0.16 -10.15 -2.29
N ALA A 96 -0.01 -11.38 -1.81
CA ALA A 96 1.18 -11.79 -1.06
C ALA A 96 2.31 -12.27 -1.98
N ASP A 97 1.98 -12.79 -3.16
CA ASP A 97 2.93 -13.39 -4.10
C ASP A 97 3.15 -12.59 -5.38
N PHE A 98 2.43 -11.48 -5.52
CA PHE A 98 2.51 -10.51 -6.59
C PHE A 98 2.02 -11.04 -7.95
N ASP A 99 1.02 -11.92 -7.94
CA ASP A 99 0.43 -12.50 -9.15
C ASP A 99 -0.74 -11.68 -9.75
N GLY A 100 -1.14 -10.61 -9.06
CA GLY A 100 -2.24 -9.73 -9.38
C GLY A 100 -3.58 -10.13 -8.74
N ARG A 101 -3.59 -11.09 -7.82
CA ARG A 101 -4.76 -11.52 -7.06
C ARG A 101 -4.61 -11.15 -5.59
N ILE A 102 -5.68 -11.29 -4.82
CA ILE A 102 -5.67 -10.96 -3.40
C ILE A 102 -5.90 -12.25 -2.64
N GLU A 103 -4.91 -12.68 -1.88
CA GLU A 103 -4.95 -13.91 -1.09
C GLU A 103 -5.31 -13.60 0.36
N GLU A 104 -4.97 -12.40 0.85
CA GLU A 104 -5.13 -12.05 2.26
C GLU A 104 -6.09 -10.87 2.48
N LEU A 105 -7.03 -11.05 3.41
CA LEU A 105 -7.92 -9.99 3.89
C LEU A 105 -7.82 -9.84 5.41
N PHE A 106 -7.45 -8.63 5.86
CA PHE A 106 -7.35 -8.28 7.27
C PHE A 106 -8.47 -7.32 7.65
N MET A 107 -9.20 -7.58 8.73
CA MET A 107 -10.28 -6.71 9.21
C MET A 107 -9.98 -6.17 10.59
N PHE A 108 -10.25 -4.89 10.79
CA PHE A 108 -9.93 -4.14 12.01
C PHE A 108 -11.19 -3.58 12.66
N ASN A 109 -11.19 -3.55 13.99
CA ASN A 109 -12.25 -2.89 14.74
C ASN A 109 -12.08 -1.36 14.75
N ARG A 110 -13.04 -0.65 15.33
CA ARG A 110 -13.02 0.83 15.41
C ARG A 110 -11.85 1.42 16.22
N LYS A 111 -11.14 0.60 17.01
CA LYS A 111 -9.94 1.00 17.74
C LYS A 111 -8.66 0.74 16.94
N GLY A 112 -8.76 0.16 15.75
CA GLY A 112 -7.62 -0.22 14.92
C GLY A 112 -6.97 -1.55 15.33
N GLU A 113 -7.67 -2.37 16.12
CA GLU A 113 -7.17 -3.71 16.51
C GLU A 113 -7.60 -4.73 15.45
N LEU A 114 -6.66 -5.58 14.99
CA LEU A 114 -6.95 -6.71 14.11
C LEU A 114 -7.93 -7.66 14.82
N ILE A 115 -9.02 -8.01 14.13
CA ILE A 115 -10.05 -8.92 14.63
C ILE A 115 -10.23 -10.16 13.76
N ILE A 116 -9.99 -10.07 12.44
CA ILE A 116 -10.13 -11.19 11.51
C ILE A 116 -9.01 -11.13 10.49
N ARG A 117 -8.41 -12.28 10.16
CA ARG A 117 -7.59 -12.49 8.97
C ARG A 117 -8.17 -13.66 8.18
N GLN A 118 -8.35 -13.47 6.89
CA GLN A 118 -8.83 -14.48 5.95
C GLN A 118 -7.73 -14.72 4.91
N LEU A 119 -7.53 -15.98 4.55
CA LEU A 119 -6.58 -16.39 3.53
C LEU A 119 -7.24 -17.32 2.51
N ASP A 120 -6.88 -17.12 1.25
CA ASP A 120 -6.97 -18.11 0.18
C ASP A 120 -5.58 -18.75 0.04
N THR A 121 -5.43 -20.01 0.45
CA THR A 121 -4.14 -20.73 0.41
C THR A 121 -4.09 -21.80 -0.67
N ASP A 122 -5.16 -22.01 -1.43
CA ASP A 122 -5.24 -22.99 -2.52
C ASP A 122 -5.54 -22.38 -3.89
N GLU A 123 -5.55 -21.04 -3.95
CA GLU A 123 -5.64 -20.20 -5.15
C GLU A 123 -6.98 -20.34 -5.90
N ASP A 124 -8.02 -20.80 -5.21
CA ASP A 124 -9.35 -21.04 -5.77
C ASP A 124 -10.25 -19.78 -5.77
N ARG A 125 -9.75 -18.68 -5.17
CA ARG A 125 -10.38 -17.37 -4.99
C ARG A 125 -11.41 -17.30 -3.87
N TYR A 126 -11.49 -18.32 -3.04
CA TYR A 126 -12.32 -18.36 -1.84
C TYR A 126 -11.43 -18.48 -0.61
N THR A 127 -11.93 -17.93 0.49
CA THR A 127 -11.22 -18.06 1.77
C THR A 127 -11.36 -19.49 2.27
N ASN A 128 -10.25 -20.19 2.42
CA ASN A 128 -10.19 -21.54 2.98
C ASN A 128 -9.56 -21.56 4.39
N GLU A 129 -8.88 -20.49 4.81
CA GLU A 129 -8.41 -20.32 6.19
C GLU A 129 -8.85 -18.99 6.81
N MET A 130 -9.23 -19.03 8.09
CA MET A 130 -9.64 -17.84 8.84
C MET A 130 -9.07 -17.84 10.26
N PHE A 131 -8.61 -16.68 10.71
CA PHE A 131 -8.15 -16.44 12.07
C PHE A 131 -8.99 -15.33 12.71
N GLU A 132 -9.60 -15.63 13.87
CA GLU A 132 -10.29 -14.65 14.71
C GLU A 132 -9.43 -14.27 15.91
N TYR A 133 -9.22 -12.97 16.08
CA TYR A 133 -8.35 -12.39 17.10
C TYR A 133 -9.21 -11.81 18.23
N PHE A 134 -9.34 -12.56 19.31
CA PHE A 134 -9.92 -12.09 20.56
C PHE A 134 -8.87 -11.37 21.40
N LYS A 135 -9.29 -10.83 22.53
CA LYS A 135 -8.38 -10.16 23.46
C LYS A 135 -7.29 -11.10 23.98
N ASP A 136 -7.67 -12.31 24.38
CA ASP A 136 -6.80 -13.25 25.09
C ASP A 136 -6.53 -14.52 24.27
N SER A 137 -7.14 -14.67 23.09
CA SER A 137 -7.01 -15.86 22.25
C SER A 137 -7.05 -15.55 20.76
N ILE A 138 -6.48 -16.46 19.99
CA ILE A 138 -6.60 -16.51 18.53
C ILE A 138 -7.22 -17.86 18.18
N VAL A 139 -8.27 -17.82 17.38
CA VAL A 139 -8.99 -19.01 16.94
C VAL A 139 -8.76 -19.18 15.44
N HIS A 140 -8.31 -20.37 15.03
CA HIS A 140 -8.01 -20.70 13.64
C HIS A 140 -9.01 -21.72 13.12
N TYR A 141 -9.57 -21.41 11.96
CA TYR A 141 -10.53 -22.23 11.22
C TYR A 141 -9.96 -22.56 9.84
N ASN A 142 -10.33 -23.74 9.34
CA ASN A 142 -10.02 -24.18 7.98
C ASN A 142 -11.29 -24.76 7.38
N ASP A 143 -11.79 -24.15 6.31
CA ASP A 143 -12.98 -24.59 5.59
C ASP A 143 -12.63 -25.85 4.79
N ARG A 144 -12.99 -27.00 5.36
CA ARG A 144 -12.66 -28.31 4.77
C ARG A 144 -13.70 -28.79 3.79
N ASN A 145 -14.87 -28.15 3.80
CA ASN A 145 -16.02 -28.58 3.02
C ASN A 145 -16.24 -27.67 1.79
N GLU A 146 -15.48 -26.56 1.71
CA GLU A 146 -15.44 -25.58 0.63
C GLU A 146 -16.81 -24.88 0.42
N ASP A 147 -17.58 -24.70 1.49
CA ASP A 147 -18.88 -24.01 1.46
C ASP A 147 -18.80 -22.50 1.75
N GLY A 148 -17.63 -22.00 2.14
CA GLY A 148 -17.38 -20.60 2.48
C GLY A 148 -17.95 -20.18 3.84
N HIS A 149 -18.38 -21.12 4.67
CA HIS A 149 -19.02 -20.89 5.95
C HIS A 149 -18.29 -21.59 7.11
N PHE A 150 -17.34 -20.88 7.70
CA PHE A 150 -16.60 -21.36 8.87
C PHE A 150 -17.50 -21.73 10.07
N MET A 151 -17.55 -23.01 10.42
CA MET A 151 -18.30 -23.54 11.57
C MET A 151 -17.39 -24.08 12.69
N LEU A 152 -17.96 -24.42 13.86
CA LEU A 152 -17.18 -24.88 15.02
C LEU A 152 -16.45 -26.21 14.79
N ASP A 153 -16.95 -27.08 13.93
CA ASP A 153 -16.33 -28.36 13.55
C ASP A 153 -15.14 -28.19 12.58
N GLU A 154 -14.94 -26.97 12.07
CA GLU A 154 -13.79 -26.56 11.24
C GLU A 154 -12.71 -25.84 12.04
N LEU A 155 -12.87 -25.80 13.37
CA LEU A 155 -11.86 -25.33 14.30
C LEU A 155 -10.59 -26.19 14.22
N VAL A 156 -9.49 -25.55 13.82
CA VAL A 156 -8.16 -26.18 13.80
C VAL A 156 -7.49 -26.01 15.16
N SER A 157 -7.49 -24.78 15.69
CA SER A 157 -6.85 -24.51 16.98
C SER A 157 -7.42 -23.27 17.67
N ALA A 158 -7.26 -23.24 18.99
CA ALA A 158 -7.45 -22.04 19.80
C ALA A 158 -6.20 -21.86 20.66
N THR A 159 -5.50 -20.76 20.47
CA THR A 159 -4.23 -20.47 21.15
C THR A 159 -4.34 -19.18 21.94
N LEU A 160 -3.51 -19.02 22.98
CA LEU A 160 -3.46 -17.77 23.72
C LEU A 160 -2.89 -16.66 22.84
N ARG A 161 -3.53 -15.49 22.88
CA ARG A 161 -2.99 -14.28 22.27
C ARG A 161 -1.86 -13.76 23.15
N THR A 162 -0.71 -13.59 22.53
CA THR A 162 0.52 -13.07 23.12
C THR A 162 1.05 -11.97 22.22
N ASP A 163 1.94 -11.13 22.74
CA ASP A 163 2.55 -10.08 21.91
C ASP A 163 3.26 -10.65 20.67
N ARG A 164 3.76 -11.90 20.73
CA ARG A 164 4.46 -12.55 19.61
C ARG A 164 3.57 -13.02 18.46
N ASN A 165 2.33 -13.43 18.72
CA ASN A 165 1.40 -13.90 17.68
C ASN A 165 0.30 -12.88 17.36
N ALA A 166 0.36 -11.69 17.95
CA ALA A 166 -0.55 -10.58 17.67
C ALA A 166 -0.07 -9.65 16.54
N GLU A 167 1.17 -9.83 16.05
CA GLU A 167 1.80 -8.99 15.02
C GLU A 167 1.63 -9.51 13.58
N TYR A 168 1.00 -10.69 13.40
CA TYR A 168 0.83 -11.33 12.09
C TYR A 168 -0.52 -11.01 11.43
#